data_AF-A0A9D1GAK3-F1
#
_entry.id   AF-A0A9D1GAK3-F1
#
_cell.length_a   1.000
_cell.length_b   1.000
_cell.length_c   1.000
_cell.angle_alpha   90.00
_cell.angle_beta   90.00
_cell.angle_gamma   90.00
#
_symmetry.space_group_name_H-M   'P 1'
#
loop_
_entity.id
_entity.type
_entity.pdbx_description
1 polymer ?
#
loop_
_entity_poly.entity_id
_entity_poly.type
_entity_poly.pdbx_seq_one_letter_code
_entity_poly.pdbx_strand_id
1 'polypeptide(L)'
;MSTKYLKVMFDDISGANDNLKYKLDEVNIAKNFNPNANNPKEMGGFNFSTEDKIFRWLVRGDTLYDVIISEDAEIINVSSNSAPNGVFRTNKIILTNKRKMTDEMAMYFYKKSNLPEKSYYKALAGIMVRGYKNTCLQLIRDKVNKDNIDLVLKEINDFVGPNMSKEKDNSHKVFYEVMDVLNKIKVSNE
;
A
#
# COMPACT_ATOMS: atom_id res chain seq x y z
N MET A 1 18.07 -12.73 9.88
CA MET A 1 17.22 -11.64 10.41
C MET A 1 15.79 -12.15 10.44
N SER A 2 15.04 -11.91 11.51
CA SER A 2 13.61 -12.25 11.58
C SER A 2 12.82 -11.36 10.60
N THR A 3 11.90 -11.94 9.84
CA THR A 3 11.04 -11.20 8.92
C THR A 3 10.05 -10.34 9.70
N LYS A 4 10.12 -9.02 9.55
CA LYS A 4 9.15 -8.11 10.17
C LYS A 4 7.89 -8.02 9.31
N TYR A 5 6.76 -8.41 9.88
CA TYR A 5 5.44 -8.28 9.25
C TYR A 5 4.74 -7.00 9.69
N LEU A 6 4.09 -6.35 8.73
CA LEU A 6 3.44 -5.06 8.87
C LEU A 6 2.05 -5.08 8.23
N LYS A 7 1.17 -4.24 8.74
CA LYS A 7 -0.15 -4.00 8.17
C LYS A 7 -0.46 -2.51 8.18
N VAL A 8 -1.11 -2.03 7.12
CA VAL A 8 -1.68 -0.68 7.06
C VAL A 8 -3.20 -0.71 6.98
N MET A 9 -3.85 0.23 7.66
CA MET A 9 -5.30 0.35 7.85
C MET A 9 -5.71 1.82 8.07
N PHE A 10 -7.01 2.11 8.03
CA PHE A 10 -7.56 3.42 8.40
C PHE A 10 -7.93 3.40 9.87
N ASP A 11 -7.09 4.01 10.68
CA ASP A 11 -7.14 3.83 12.13
C ASP A 11 -7.18 2.33 12.49
N ASP A 12 -8.24 1.84 13.13
CA ASP A 12 -8.45 0.41 13.45
C ASP A 12 -9.38 -0.34 12.46
N ILE A 13 -9.68 0.26 11.31
CA ILE A 13 -10.60 -0.26 10.28
C ILE A 13 -9.83 -0.74 9.04
N SER A 14 -10.18 -1.93 8.53
CA SER A 14 -9.56 -2.49 7.33
C SER A 14 -9.76 -1.62 6.09
N GLY A 15 -8.68 -1.25 5.39
CA GLY A 15 -8.78 -0.61 4.05
C GLY A 15 -9.25 -1.53 2.92
N ALA A 16 -9.66 -2.76 3.23
CA ALA A 16 -10.29 -3.69 2.29
C ALA A 16 -11.76 -4.00 2.65
N ASN A 17 -12.21 -3.66 3.86
CA ASN A 17 -13.57 -3.87 4.34
C ASN A 17 -13.84 -2.93 5.53
N ASP A 18 -14.56 -1.85 5.28
CA ASP A 18 -14.92 -0.82 6.27
C ASP A 18 -15.73 -1.35 7.47
N ASN A 19 -16.38 -2.50 7.33
CA ASN A 19 -17.10 -3.17 8.41
C ASN A 19 -16.20 -4.05 9.31
N LEU A 20 -14.92 -4.18 8.98
CA LEU A 20 -13.96 -4.98 9.75
C LEU A 20 -13.07 -4.06 10.60
N LYS A 21 -13.37 -4.05 11.90
CA LYS A 21 -12.60 -3.37 12.95
C LYS A 21 -11.71 -4.37 13.70
N TYR A 22 -10.46 -4.00 13.95
CA TYR A 22 -9.50 -4.84 14.66
C TYR A 22 -9.39 -4.45 16.12
N LYS A 23 -9.06 -5.44 16.95
CA LYS A 23 -8.66 -5.24 18.35
C LYS A 23 -7.14 -5.14 18.43
N LEU A 24 -6.64 -4.23 19.24
CA LEU A 24 -5.20 -4.03 19.45
C LEU A 24 -4.73 -4.90 20.60
N ASP A 25 -3.50 -5.41 20.49
CA ASP A 25 -2.84 -6.25 21.49
C ASP A 25 -3.65 -7.50 21.88
N GLU A 26 -4.57 -7.91 21.00
CA GLU A 26 -5.44 -9.08 21.14
C GLU A 26 -5.38 -9.95 19.87
N VAL A 27 -5.71 -11.24 20.04
CA VAL A 27 -5.87 -12.16 18.91
C VAL A 27 -7.15 -11.81 18.15
N ASN A 28 -6.99 -11.38 16.90
CA ASN A 28 -8.07 -11.23 15.94
C ASN A 28 -8.21 -12.54 15.17
N ILE A 29 -9.42 -13.08 15.07
CA ILE A 29 -9.74 -14.33 14.35
C ILE A 29 -10.63 -14.02 13.16
N ALA A 30 -10.25 -14.50 11.98
CA ALA A 30 -10.99 -14.27 10.75
C ALA A 30 -12.30 -15.07 10.74
N LYS A 31 -13.41 -14.41 10.37
CA LYS A 31 -14.73 -15.08 10.24
C LYS A 31 -14.78 -16.07 9.07
N ASN A 32 -14.01 -15.80 8.02
CA ASN A 32 -13.86 -16.68 6.87
C ASN A 32 -12.36 -16.83 6.58
N PHE A 33 -11.91 -18.06 6.41
CA PHE A 33 -10.57 -18.39 5.95
C PHE A 33 -10.60 -19.72 5.21
N ASN A 34 -10.23 -19.71 3.93
CA ASN A 34 -10.11 -20.90 3.12
C ASN A 34 -8.73 -20.89 2.44
N PRO A 35 -7.72 -21.59 2.99
CA PRO A 35 -6.37 -21.58 2.44
C PRO A 35 -6.27 -22.24 1.06
N ASN A 36 -7.27 -23.03 0.68
CA ASN A 36 -7.33 -23.76 -0.59
C ASN A 36 -8.09 -23.01 -1.69
N ALA A 37 -8.63 -21.82 -1.40
CA ALA A 37 -9.33 -21.03 -2.40
C ALA A 37 -8.35 -20.40 -3.42
N ASN A 38 -8.79 -20.28 -4.67
CA ASN A 38 -7.95 -19.77 -5.76
C ASN A 38 -8.07 -18.26 -5.99
N ASN A 39 -9.00 -17.58 -5.31
CA ASN A 39 -9.16 -16.14 -5.44
C ASN A 39 -9.17 -15.40 -4.10
N PRO A 40 -8.73 -14.13 -4.09
CA PRO A 40 -8.61 -13.38 -2.85
C PRO A 40 -9.92 -13.18 -2.06
N LYS A 41 -11.09 -13.20 -2.69
CA LYS A 41 -12.35 -12.96 -1.98
C LYS A 41 -12.73 -14.19 -1.16
N GLU A 42 -12.61 -15.37 -1.75
CA GLU A 42 -12.92 -16.65 -1.10
C GLU A 42 -11.89 -17.05 -0.05
N MET A 43 -10.60 -16.75 -0.27
CA MET A 43 -9.55 -17.03 0.72
C MET A 43 -9.84 -16.44 2.10
N GLY A 44 -10.54 -15.31 2.17
CA GLY A 44 -10.80 -14.62 3.42
C GLY A 44 -9.51 -14.19 4.13
N GLY A 45 -9.50 -14.30 5.46
CA GLY A 45 -8.34 -14.00 6.30
C GLY A 45 -7.94 -12.52 6.35
N PHE A 46 -6.96 -12.24 7.20
CA PHE A 46 -6.37 -10.91 7.33
C PHE A 46 -5.13 -10.78 6.47
N ASN A 47 -5.08 -9.76 5.62
CA ASN A 47 -3.88 -9.48 4.83
C ASN A 47 -2.81 -8.73 5.63
N PHE A 48 -1.55 -9.00 5.33
CA PHE A 48 -0.38 -8.28 5.83
C PHE A 48 0.78 -8.41 4.83
N SER A 49 1.85 -7.69 5.08
CA SER A 49 3.01 -7.62 4.17
C SER A 49 4.32 -7.58 4.96
N THR A 50 5.44 -7.65 4.26
CA THR A 50 6.78 -7.49 4.82
C THR A 50 7.24 -6.05 4.72
N GLU A 51 8.23 -5.66 5.53
CA GLU A 51 8.81 -4.31 5.52
C GLU A 51 9.26 -3.85 4.13
N ASP A 52 9.85 -4.73 3.32
CA ASP A 52 10.35 -4.42 1.97
C ASP A 52 9.25 -4.40 0.88
N LYS A 53 8.00 -4.73 1.23
CA LYS A 53 6.87 -4.76 0.31
C LYS A 53 5.70 -3.86 0.75
N ILE A 54 5.68 -3.41 2.01
CA ILE A 54 4.58 -2.61 2.59
C ILE A 54 4.34 -1.30 1.83
N PHE A 55 5.37 -0.73 1.20
CA PHE A 55 5.27 0.49 0.40
C PHE A 55 4.16 0.41 -0.66
N ARG A 56 3.99 -0.77 -1.29
CA ARG A 56 2.92 -1.01 -2.29
C ARG A 56 1.52 -0.84 -1.71
N TRP A 57 1.37 -1.04 -0.41
CA TRP A 57 0.09 -1.16 0.28
C TRP A 57 -0.34 0.10 1.01
N LEU A 58 0.49 1.17 1.06
CA LEU A 58 0.20 2.42 1.78
C LEU A 58 -1.11 3.10 1.34
N VAL A 59 -1.65 2.77 0.17
CA VAL A 59 -2.98 3.26 -0.22
C VAL A 59 -4.13 2.71 0.65
N ARG A 60 -3.92 1.56 1.31
CA ARG A 60 -4.92 0.84 2.11
C ARG A 60 -5.02 1.33 3.56
N GLY A 61 -4.36 2.42 3.90
CA GLY A 61 -4.45 2.97 5.24
C GLY A 61 -3.58 4.18 5.47
N ASP A 62 -3.88 4.89 6.55
CA ASP A 62 -3.09 6.01 7.09
C ASP A 62 -2.40 5.62 8.40
N THR A 63 -2.53 4.36 8.83
CA THR A 63 -2.07 3.86 10.13
C THR A 63 -1.34 2.54 9.94
N LEU A 64 -0.16 2.41 10.54
CA LEU A 64 0.74 1.26 10.48
C LEU A 64 0.74 0.48 11.79
N TYR A 65 0.78 -0.84 11.67
CA TYR A 65 0.84 -1.79 12.77
C TYR A 65 1.98 -2.80 12.56
N ASP A 66 2.62 -3.20 13.65
CA ASP A 66 3.45 -4.40 13.69
C ASP A 66 2.52 -5.62 13.80
N VAL A 67 2.79 -6.66 13.01
CA VAL A 67 1.99 -7.88 12.97
C VAL A 67 2.74 -9.00 13.67
N ILE A 68 2.10 -9.59 14.67
CA ILE A 68 2.55 -10.82 15.32
C ILE A 68 1.65 -11.95 14.82
N ILE A 69 2.28 -13.02 14.36
CA ILE A 69 1.61 -14.24 13.92
C ILE A 69 1.68 -15.24 15.07
N SER A 70 0.52 -15.72 15.53
CA SER A 70 0.45 -16.78 16.53
C SER A 70 1.00 -18.10 15.98
N GLU A 71 1.59 -18.95 16.83
CA GLU A 71 2.17 -20.23 16.41
C GLU A 71 1.13 -21.19 15.79
N ASP A 72 -0.13 -21.09 16.21
CA ASP A 72 -1.25 -21.88 15.69
C ASP A 72 -1.96 -21.23 14.50
N ALA A 73 -1.42 -20.13 13.96
CA ALA A 73 -2.00 -19.44 12.82
C ALA A 73 -1.60 -20.12 11.50
N GLU A 74 -2.57 -20.29 10.61
CA GLU A 74 -2.33 -20.71 9.24
C GLU A 74 -1.99 -19.50 8.39
N ILE A 75 -0.94 -19.59 7.57
CA ILE A 75 -0.50 -18.51 6.68
C ILE A 75 -0.47 -19.00 5.24
N ILE A 76 -1.02 -18.18 4.35
CA ILE A 76 -0.86 -18.35 2.91
C ILE A 76 -0.09 -17.17 2.31
N ASN A 77 0.87 -17.48 1.44
CA ASN A 77 1.53 -16.49 0.58
C ASN A 77 0.74 -16.39 -0.72
N VAL A 78 0.15 -15.22 -0.98
CA VAL A 78 -0.69 -14.97 -2.15
C VAL A 78 0.20 -14.47 -3.28
N SER A 79 0.21 -15.22 -4.39
CA SER A 79 0.95 -14.81 -5.58
C SER A 79 0.50 -13.43 -6.08
N SER A 80 1.46 -12.55 -6.30
CA SER A 80 1.19 -11.18 -6.75
C SER A 80 2.34 -10.65 -7.60
N ASN A 81 2.04 -10.34 -8.87
CA ASN A 81 3.00 -9.69 -9.76
C ASN A 81 3.36 -8.27 -9.31
N SER A 82 2.52 -7.63 -8.48
CA SER A 82 2.76 -6.27 -7.97
C SER A 82 3.61 -6.23 -6.70
N ALA A 83 3.66 -7.34 -5.96
CA ALA A 83 4.49 -7.48 -4.76
C ALA A 83 4.79 -8.97 -4.55
N PRO A 84 5.73 -9.55 -5.33
CA PRO A 84 6.10 -10.96 -5.20
C PRO A 84 6.57 -11.24 -3.78
N ASN A 85 6.02 -12.31 -3.16
CA ASN A 85 6.23 -12.67 -1.75
C ASN A 85 5.94 -11.52 -0.77
N GLY A 86 5.01 -10.63 -1.14
CA GLY A 86 4.66 -9.43 -0.38
C GLY A 86 3.20 -9.35 0.01
N VAL A 87 2.42 -10.42 -0.21
CA VAL A 87 1.01 -10.49 0.20
C VAL A 87 0.80 -11.78 0.95
N PHE A 88 0.59 -11.66 2.25
CA PHE A 88 0.28 -12.79 3.10
C PHE A 88 -1.14 -12.67 3.60
N ARG A 89 -1.76 -13.81 3.90
CA ARG A 89 -3.01 -13.86 4.63
C ARG A 89 -2.96 -14.92 5.69
N THR A 90 -3.75 -14.71 6.72
CA THR A 90 -3.83 -15.65 7.84
C THR A 90 -5.21 -15.65 8.48
N ASN A 91 -5.53 -16.75 9.14
CA ASN A 91 -6.73 -16.90 9.95
C ASN A 91 -6.67 -16.10 11.26
N LYS A 92 -5.48 -15.81 11.81
CA LYS A 92 -5.32 -15.10 13.09
C LYS A 92 -4.14 -14.13 13.08
N ILE A 93 -4.33 -12.93 13.64
CA ILE A 93 -3.24 -11.95 13.84
C ILE A 93 -3.36 -11.25 15.19
N ILE A 94 -2.23 -10.81 15.72
CA ILE A 94 -2.18 -9.79 16.77
C ILE A 94 -1.57 -8.53 16.17
N LEU A 95 -2.25 -7.40 16.35
CA LEU A 95 -1.78 -6.09 15.89
C LEU A 95 -1.29 -5.28 17.08
N THR A 96 -0.07 -4.78 16.96
CA THR A 96 0.57 -3.98 18.01
C THR A 96 1.15 -2.70 17.40
N ASN A 97 1.59 -1.78 18.26
CA ASN A 97 2.39 -0.61 17.87
C ASN A 97 1.70 0.25 16.78
N LYS A 98 0.48 0.70 17.09
CA LYS A 98 -0.31 1.61 16.25
C LYS A 98 0.44 2.93 16.04
N ARG A 99 0.73 3.28 14.79
CA ARG A 99 1.40 4.55 14.43
C ARG A 99 0.72 5.19 13.24
N LYS A 100 0.46 6.50 13.29
CA LYS A 100 0.01 7.23 12.09
C LYS A 100 1.16 7.32 11.08
N MET A 101 0.85 7.05 9.83
CA MET A 101 1.80 7.12 8.72
C MET A 101 2.13 8.57 8.40
N THR A 102 3.42 8.88 8.37
CA THR A 102 3.96 10.16 7.92
C THR A 102 4.65 10.01 6.57
N ASP A 103 4.92 11.14 5.91
CA ASP A 103 5.72 11.15 4.68
C ASP A 103 7.15 10.61 4.91
N GLU A 104 7.75 10.89 6.07
CA GLU A 104 9.06 10.34 6.44
C GLU A 104 9.05 8.82 6.57
N MET A 105 7.99 8.25 7.14
CA MET A 105 7.80 6.79 7.20
C MET A 105 7.57 6.20 5.80
N ALA A 106 6.79 6.87 4.96
CA ALA A 106 6.61 6.46 3.57
C ALA A 106 7.95 6.47 2.81
N MET A 107 8.79 7.47 3.02
CA MET A 107 10.15 7.56 2.47
C MET A 107 11.04 6.43 2.95
N TYR A 108 10.98 6.08 4.25
CA TYR A 108 11.70 4.93 4.79
C TYR A 108 11.31 3.63 4.07
N PHE A 109 10.02 3.35 3.96
CA PHE A 109 9.54 2.14 3.26
C PHE A 109 9.85 2.16 1.76
N TYR A 110 9.80 3.33 1.12
CA TYR A 110 10.22 3.47 -0.27
C TYR A 110 11.67 3.05 -0.46
N LYS A 111 12.60 3.60 0.35
CA LYS A 111 14.04 3.29 0.26
C LYS A 111 14.35 1.82 0.58
N LYS A 112 13.59 1.22 1.48
CA LYS A 112 13.67 -0.22 1.83
C LYS A 112 13.04 -1.14 0.79
N SER A 113 12.14 -0.62 -0.03
CA SER A 113 11.28 -1.47 -0.85
C SER A 113 12.03 -2.16 -1.96
N ASN A 114 11.59 -3.38 -2.29
CA ASN A 114 12.08 -4.15 -3.42
C ASN A 114 10.89 -4.58 -4.30
N LEU A 115 10.22 -3.62 -4.92
CA LEU A 115 9.06 -3.90 -5.77
C LEU A 115 9.48 -4.05 -7.24
N PRO A 116 8.73 -4.82 -8.06
CA PRO A 116 8.86 -4.75 -9.50
C PRO A 116 8.63 -3.32 -9.98
N GLU A 117 9.40 -2.84 -10.96
CA GLU A 117 9.45 -1.43 -11.37
C GLU A 117 8.07 -0.83 -11.61
N LYS A 118 7.24 -1.50 -12.42
CA LYS A 118 5.87 -1.07 -12.73
C LYS A 118 4.98 -0.90 -11.49
N SER A 119 5.28 -1.60 -10.40
CA SER A 119 4.53 -1.52 -9.14
C SER A 119 4.79 -0.22 -8.40
N TYR A 120 5.92 0.45 -8.64
CA TYR A 120 6.19 1.78 -8.09
C TYR A 120 5.24 2.82 -8.64
N TYR A 121 4.79 2.72 -9.89
CA TYR A 121 3.83 3.68 -10.48
C TYR A 121 2.44 3.55 -9.83
N LYS A 122 2.01 2.33 -9.53
CA LYS A 122 0.80 2.10 -8.72
C LYS A 122 0.96 2.57 -7.28
N ALA A 123 2.14 2.38 -6.70
CA ALA A 123 2.44 2.86 -5.36
C ALA A 123 2.44 4.41 -5.31
N LEU A 124 2.97 5.07 -6.34
CA LEU A 124 2.97 6.52 -6.51
C LEU A 124 1.55 7.07 -6.42
N ALA A 125 0.59 6.51 -7.16
CA ALA A 125 -0.81 6.90 -7.07
C ALA A 125 -1.36 6.80 -5.64
N GLY A 126 -1.01 5.72 -4.93
CA GLY A 126 -1.37 5.51 -3.54
C GLY A 126 -0.85 6.58 -2.59
N ILE A 127 0.44 6.92 -2.69
CA ILE A 127 1.07 7.92 -1.81
C ILE A 127 0.69 9.37 -2.18
N MET A 128 0.33 9.63 -3.43
CA MET A 128 -0.26 10.91 -3.86
C MET A 128 -1.58 11.16 -3.13
N VAL A 129 -2.47 10.16 -3.13
CA VAL A 129 -3.78 10.23 -2.44
C VAL A 129 -3.64 10.29 -0.91
N ARG A 130 -2.50 9.87 -0.36
CA ARG A 130 -2.21 9.98 1.08
C ARG A 130 -1.49 11.28 1.47
N GLY A 131 -1.08 12.09 0.48
CA GLY A 131 -0.42 13.36 0.75
C GLY A 131 1.07 13.27 1.09
N TYR A 132 1.76 12.18 0.75
CA TYR A 132 3.19 12.00 1.04
C TYR A 132 4.07 12.62 -0.05
N LYS A 133 4.07 13.96 -0.11
CA LYS A 133 4.66 14.76 -1.19
C LYS A 133 6.15 14.49 -1.40
N ASN A 134 6.96 14.50 -0.34
CA ASN A 134 8.41 14.32 -0.45
C ASN A 134 8.74 12.93 -1.01
N THR A 135 8.02 11.92 -0.56
CA THR A 135 8.15 10.56 -1.11
C THR A 135 7.72 10.48 -2.57
N CYS A 136 6.64 11.17 -2.97
CA CYS A 136 6.23 11.25 -4.38
C CYS A 136 7.34 11.84 -5.26
N LEU A 137 7.88 12.99 -4.86
CA LEU A 137 8.90 13.70 -5.63
C LEU A 137 10.20 12.89 -5.73
N GLN A 138 10.60 12.20 -4.67
CA GLN A 138 11.77 11.33 -4.70
C GLN A 138 11.56 10.14 -5.64
N LEU A 139 10.41 9.46 -5.57
CA LEU A 139 10.10 8.34 -6.47
C LEU A 139 10.11 8.80 -7.94
N ILE A 140 9.51 9.95 -8.24
CA ILE A 140 9.51 10.54 -9.58
C ILE A 140 10.94 10.79 -10.05
N ARG A 141 11.77 11.43 -9.23
CA ARG A 141 13.18 11.70 -9.55
C ARG A 141 13.96 10.42 -9.87
N ASP A 142 13.72 9.35 -9.12
CA ASP A 142 14.49 8.12 -9.23
C ASP A 142 14.02 7.20 -10.37
N LYS A 143 12.73 7.26 -10.73
CA LYS A 143 12.10 6.22 -11.57
C LYS A 143 11.30 6.74 -12.75
N VAL A 144 11.03 8.03 -12.85
CA VAL A 144 10.20 8.59 -13.92
C VAL A 144 11.06 9.44 -14.84
N ASN A 145 10.94 9.19 -16.14
CA ASN A 145 11.63 9.93 -17.18
C ASN A 145 10.75 10.02 -18.43
N LYS A 146 11.29 10.65 -19.46
CA LYS A 146 10.58 10.87 -20.73
C LYS A 146 10.12 9.59 -21.43
N ASP A 147 10.85 8.49 -21.27
CA ASP A 147 10.57 7.25 -21.99
C ASP A 147 9.42 6.47 -21.34
N ASN A 148 9.17 6.67 -20.04
CA ASN A 148 8.17 5.93 -19.28
C ASN A 148 6.98 6.76 -18.79
N ILE A 149 6.98 8.08 -18.99
CA ILE A 149 5.97 9.00 -18.45
C ILE A 149 4.53 8.64 -18.84
N ASP A 150 4.29 8.19 -20.08
CA ASP A 150 2.96 7.80 -20.53
C ASP A 150 2.45 6.55 -19.79
N LEU A 151 3.34 5.59 -19.50
CA LEU A 151 3.00 4.42 -18.68
C LEU A 151 2.69 4.85 -17.24
N VAL A 152 3.48 5.75 -16.68
CA VAL A 152 3.27 6.26 -15.31
C VAL A 152 1.90 6.91 -15.18
N LEU A 153 1.57 7.84 -16.10
CA LEU A 153 0.29 8.54 -16.12
C LEU A 153 -0.88 7.56 -16.31
N LYS A 154 -0.73 6.57 -17.19
CA LYS A 154 -1.73 5.51 -17.37
C LYS A 154 -1.98 4.74 -16.07
N GLU A 155 -0.92 4.27 -15.39
CA GLU A 155 -1.06 3.49 -14.16
C GLU A 155 -1.68 4.31 -13.01
N ILE A 156 -1.40 5.62 -12.95
CA ILE A 156 -2.05 6.53 -11.99
C ILE A 156 -3.54 6.68 -12.32
N ASN A 157 -3.89 6.94 -13.57
CA ASN A 157 -5.27 7.13 -13.99
C ASN A 157 -6.13 5.87 -13.81
N ASP A 158 -5.58 4.71 -14.20
CA ASP A 158 -6.22 3.40 -14.00
C ASP A 158 -6.47 3.11 -12.51
N PHE A 159 -5.60 3.63 -11.63
CA PHE A 159 -5.69 3.41 -10.20
C PHE A 159 -6.66 4.36 -9.50
N VAL A 160 -6.61 5.66 -9.82
CA VAL A 160 -7.39 6.72 -9.15
C VAL A 160 -8.86 6.67 -9.59
N GLY A 161 -9.12 6.33 -10.85
CA GLY A 161 -10.45 6.37 -11.42
C GLY A 161 -11.08 7.78 -11.37
N PRO A 162 -12.27 7.96 -11.95
CA PRO A 162 -12.90 9.28 -12.07
C PRO A 162 -13.42 9.86 -10.73
N ASN A 163 -13.41 9.08 -9.64
CA ASN A 163 -14.11 9.42 -8.39
C ASN A 163 -13.21 9.59 -7.15
N MET A 164 -11.91 9.24 -7.18
CA MET A 164 -11.03 9.42 -6.00
C MET A 164 -10.67 10.87 -5.69
N SER A 165 -11.00 11.82 -6.57
CA SER A 165 -10.75 13.26 -6.36
C SER A 165 -11.76 13.95 -5.43
N LYS A 166 -12.66 13.22 -4.75
CA LYS A 166 -13.81 13.83 -4.04
C LYS A 166 -13.58 14.22 -2.58
N GLU A 167 -12.40 14.01 -1.99
CA GLU A 167 -12.10 14.47 -0.62
C GLU A 167 -11.28 15.78 -0.62
N LYS A 168 -11.86 16.83 -0.02
CA LYS A 168 -11.33 18.21 0.04
C LYS A 168 -10.31 18.39 1.18
N ASP A 169 -9.20 17.67 1.16
CA ASP A 169 -8.12 17.82 2.15
C ASP A 169 -6.73 17.98 1.49
N ASN A 170 -5.66 18.17 2.28
CA ASN A 170 -4.27 18.33 1.86
C ASN A 170 -3.77 17.23 0.89
N SER A 171 -4.36 16.03 0.94
CA SER A 171 -4.15 14.95 -0.03
C SER A 171 -4.47 15.38 -1.47
N HIS A 172 -5.54 16.15 -1.66
CA HIS A 172 -5.96 16.69 -2.96
C HIS A 172 -4.94 17.67 -3.52
N LYS A 173 -4.36 18.52 -2.65
CA LYS A 173 -3.31 19.47 -3.03
C LYS A 173 -2.06 18.74 -3.51
N VAL A 174 -1.58 17.76 -2.75
CA VAL A 174 -0.40 16.96 -3.13
C VAL A 174 -0.64 16.22 -4.44
N PHE A 175 -1.84 15.65 -4.62
CA PHE A 175 -2.19 14.96 -5.85
C PHE A 175 -1.98 15.85 -7.09
N TYR A 176 -2.57 17.05 -7.13
CA TYR A 176 -2.43 17.94 -8.29
C TYR A 176 -1.02 18.49 -8.45
N GLU A 177 -0.35 18.87 -7.36
CA GLU A 177 1.04 19.33 -7.43
C GLU A 177 1.96 18.26 -8.06
N VAL A 178 1.74 16.99 -7.71
CA VAL A 178 2.50 15.87 -8.28
C VAL A 178 2.09 15.61 -9.74
N MET A 179 0.81 15.71 -10.08
CA MET A 179 0.35 15.61 -11.47
C MET A 179 0.95 16.70 -12.36
N ASP A 180 1.09 17.93 -11.86
CA ASP A 180 1.73 19.03 -12.59
C ASP A 180 3.20 18.72 -12.89
N VAL A 181 3.92 18.12 -11.93
CA VAL A 181 5.31 17.68 -12.14
C VAL A 181 5.38 16.61 -13.24
N LEU A 182 4.51 15.61 -13.21
CA LEU A 182 4.45 14.55 -14.21
C LEU A 182 4.11 15.11 -15.61
N ASN A 183 3.14 16.02 -15.70
CA ASN A 183 2.75 16.64 -16.96
C ASN A 183 3.88 17.51 -17.55
N LYS A 184 4.68 18.18 -16.72
CA LYS A 184 5.87 18.91 -17.19
C LYS A 184 6.93 17.98 -17.79
N ILE A 185 7.13 16.79 -17.20
CA ILE A 185 8.02 15.77 -17.77
C ILE A 185 7.49 15.32 -19.13
N LYS A 186 6.16 15.19 -19.29
CA LYS A 186 5.53 14.83 -20.57
C LYS A 186 5.71 15.91 -21.65
N VAL A 187 5.39 17.16 -21.33
CA VAL A 187 5.47 18.30 -22.28
C VAL A 187 6.91 18.58 -22.72
N SER A 188 7.90 18.32 -21.86
CA SER A 188 9.31 18.48 -22.23
C SER A 188 9.80 17.48 -23.29
N ASN A 189 8.92 16.61 -23.80
CA ASN A 189 9.19 15.60 -24.82
C ASN A 189 8.47 15.86 -26.15
N GLU A 190 7.68 16.93 -26.25
CA GLU A 190 7.05 17.43 -27.48
C GLU A 190 7.90 18.56 -28.08
#